data_AF-A0A352UPE3-F1
#
_entry.id   AF-A0A352UPE3-F1
#
_cell.length_a   1.000
_cell.length_b   1.000
_cell.length_c   1.000
_cell.angle_alpha   90.00
_cell.angle_beta   90.00
_cell.angle_gamma   90.00
#
_symmetry.space_group_name_H-M   'P 1'
#
loop_
_entity.id
_entity.type
_entity.pdbx_description
1 polymer ?
#
loop_
_entity_poly.entity_id
_entity_poly.type
_entity_poly.pdbx_seq_one_letter_code
_entity_poly.pdbx_strand_id
1 'polypeptide(L)'
;LYDGSYHPVDSSEMAFKTAASLAYKEIINASPVILEPVGLLKVKVPDANMGDIMSDLSKRRGSPMGMSSEGGMQIVEAEVPMA
;
A
#
# COMPACT_ATOMS: atom_id res chain seq x y z
N LEU A 1 10.48 -4.68 -22.42
CA LEU A 1 10.31 -5.55 -23.59
C LEU A 1 11.70 -5.74 -24.18
N TYR A 2 12.22 -6.97 -24.20
CA TYR A 2 13.61 -7.24 -24.64
C TYR A 2 13.68 -8.02 -25.95
N ASP A 3 12.59 -8.64 -26.40
CA ASP A 3 12.49 -9.38 -27.68
C ASP A 3 11.02 -9.45 -28.16
N GLY A 4 10.79 -9.71 -29.45
CA GLY A 4 9.46 -9.89 -30.07
C GLY A 4 9.49 -10.02 -31.59
N SER A 5 8.45 -10.64 -32.16
CA SER A 5 8.27 -10.81 -33.62
C SER A 5 6.89 -10.36 -34.07
N TYR A 6 6.78 -9.81 -35.28
CA TYR A 6 5.50 -9.40 -35.87
C TYR A 6 5.32 -9.99 -37.28
N HIS A 7 4.08 -10.22 -37.66
CA HIS A 7 3.67 -10.59 -39.02
C HIS A 7 2.80 -9.47 -39.61
N PRO A 8 3.16 -8.87 -40.75
CA PRO A 8 2.50 -7.67 -41.27
C PRO A 8 1.03 -7.86 -41.66
N VAL A 9 0.56 -9.10 -41.81
CA VAL A 9 -0.83 -9.43 -42.19
C VAL A 9 -1.68 -9.94 -41.01
N ASP A 10 -1.06 -10.65 -40.07
CA ASP A 10 -1.77 -11.33 -38.97
C ASP A 10 -1.56 -10.64 -37.61
N SER A 11 -0.58 -9.73 -37.50
CA SER A 11 -0.36 -8.94 -36.30
C SER A 11 -1.22 -7.69 -36.30
N SER A 12 -2.18 -7.66 -35.40
CA SER A 12 -3.05 -6.51 -35.12
C SER A 12 -2.82 -6.00 -33.70
N GLU A 13 -3.30 -4.80 -33.39
CA GLU A 13 -3.24 -4.24 -32.03
C GLU A 13 -3.86 -5.19 -30.99
N MET A 14 -4.95 -5.88 -31.37
CA MET A 14 -5.62 -6.86 -30.52
C MET A 14 -4.76 -8.10 -30.27
N ALA A 15 -3.98 -8.55 -31.26
CA ALA A 15 -3.05 -9.66 -31.10
C ALA A 15 -1.95 -9.33 -30.09
N PHE A 16 -1.38 -8.12 -30.14
CA PHE A 16 -0.37 -7.67 -29.17
C PHE A 16 -0.93 -7.50 -27.76
N LYS A 17 -2.14 -6.94 -27.58
CA LYS A 17 -2.79 -6.85 -26.27
C LYS A 17 -3.05 -8.22 -25.65
N THR A 18 -3.42 -9.19 -26.48
CA THR A 18 -3.63 -10.58 -26.05
C THR A 18 -2.32 -11.25 -25.67
N ALA A 19 -1.28 -11.10 -26.48
CA ALA A 19 0.06 -11.63 -26.19
C ALA A 19 0.64 -11.05 -24.89
N ALA A 20 0.50 -9.73 -24.67
CA ALA A 20 0.90 -9.08 -23.43
C ALA A 20 0.13 -9.60 -22.21
N SER A 21 -1.19 -9.83 -22.36
CA SER A 21 -2.03 -10.37 -21.29
C SER A 21 -1.65 -11.81 -20.93
N LEU A 22 -1.28 -12.63 -21.92
CA LEU A 22 -0.78 -13.98 -21.70
C LEU A 22 0.59 -13.97 -21.00
N ALA A 23 1.52 -13.12 -21.47
CA ALA A 23 2.81 -12.95 -20.82
C ALA A 23 2.68 -12.43 -19.37
N TYR A 24 1.69 -11.58 -19.09
CA TYR A 24 1.42 -11.09 -17.73
C TYR A 24 0.92 -12.19 -16.79
N LYS A 25 0.23 -13.23 -17.29
CA LYS A 25 -0.19 -14.36 -16.44
C LYS A 25 1.00 -15.18 -15.92
N GLU A 26 2.13 -15.15 -16.62
CA GLU A 26 3.38 -15.78 -16.17
C GLU A 26 4.05 -15.04 -14.99
N ILE A 27 3.46 -13.92 -14.51
CA ILE A 27 3.92 -13.19 -13.32
C ILE A 27 3.94 -14.06 -12.05
N ILE A 28 3.23 -15.19 -12.03
CA ILE A 28 3.28 -16.14 -10.91
C ILE A 28 4.70 -16.64 -10.63
N ASN A 29 5.55 -16.70 -11.66
CA ASN A 29 6.96 -17.07 -11.55
C ASN A 29 7.82 -15.98 -10.88
N ALA A 30 7.27 -14.77 -10.71
CA ALA A 30 7.94 -13.63 -10.07
C ALA A 30 7.60 -13.47 -8.58
N SER A 31 6.97 -14.48 -7.96
CA SER A 31 6.57 -14.47 -6.54
C SER A 31 5.72 -13.24 -6.17
N PRO A 32 4.51 -13.09 -6.77
CA PRO A 32 3.66 -11.94 -6.50
C PRO A 32 3.22 -11.91 -5.03
N VAL A 33 3.17 -10.71 -4.45
CA VAL A 33 2.71 -10.47 -3.08
C VAL A 33 1.44 -9.60 -3.08
N ILE A 34 0.58 -9.82 -2.10
CA ILE A 34 -0.60 -8.97 -1.87
C ILE A 34 -0.15 -7.73 -1.11
N LEU A 35 -0.52 -6.55 -1.62
CA LEU A 35 -0.32 -5.28 -0.96
C LEU A 35 -1.64 -4.82 -0.34
N GLU A 36 -1.56 -4.19 0.83
CA GLU A 36 -2.70 -3.51 1.47
C GLU A 36 -2.47 -1.99 1.53
N PRO A 37 -3.53 -1.18 1.49
CA PRO A 37 -3.40 0.27 1.65
C PRO A 37 -3.06 0.64 3.09
N VAL A 38 -1.99 1.44 3.27
CA VAL A 38 -1.56 2.01 4.55
C VAL A 38 -1.85 3.50 4.53
N GLY A 39 -2.58 3.99 5.54
CA GLY A 39 -2.94 5.40 5.70
C GLY A 39 -2.14 6.08 6.80
N LEU A 40 -1.91 7.39 6.63
CA LEU A 40 -1.36 8.24 7.68
C LEU A 40 -2.47 8.70 8.63
N LEU A 41 -2.40 8.27 9.87
CA LEU A 41 -3.28 8.68 10.96
C LEU A 41 -2.61 9.78 11.77
N LYS A 42 -3.30 10.92 11.93
CA LYS A 42 -2.89 12.01 12.82
C LYS A 42 -3.97 12.27 13.86
N VAL A 43 -3.65 12.03 15.12
CA VAL A 43 -4.61 12.11 16.23
C VAL A 43 -4.12 13.11 17.27
N LYS A 44 -4.98 14.06 17.64
CA LYS A 44 -4.74 15.02 18.72
C LYS A 44 -5.56 14.63 19.94
N VAL A 45 -4.89 14.25 21.03
CA VAL A 45 -5.51 13.71 22.25
C VAL A 45 -4.92 14.36 23.50
N PRO A 46 -5.68 14.48 24.60
CA PRO A 46 -5.13 14.93 25.88
C PRO A 46 -4.06 13.94 26.40
N ASP A 47 -3.06 14.45 27.14
CA ASP A 47 -1.99 13.62 27.72
C ASP A 47 -2.54 12.42 28.53
N ALA A 48 -3.66 12.60 29.23
CA ALA A 48 -4.30 11.57 30.05
C ALA A 48 -4.82 10.35 29.25
N ASN A 49 -5.13 10.53 27.96
CA ASN A 49 -5.71 9.49 27.10
C ASN A 49 -4.71 8.87 26.12
N MET A 50 -3.42 9.26 26.22
CA MET A 50 -2.38 8.79 25.32
C MET A 50 -2.21 7.27 25.33
N GLY A 51 -2.29 6.64 26.52
CA GLY A 51 -2.14 5.19 26.67
C GLY A 51 -3.22 4.39 25.94
N ASP A 52 -4.47 4.84 26.01
CA ASP A 52 -5.61 4.19 25.34
C ASP A 52 -5.45 4.23 23.82
N ILE A 53 -4.97 5.36 23.28
CA ILE A 53 -4.75 5.55 21.85
C ILE A 53 -3.60 4.70 21.34
N MET A 54 -2.49 4.61 22.08
CA MET A 54 -1.36 3.74 21.71
C MET A 54 -1.77 2.26 21.73
N SER A 55 -2.66 1.87 22.65
CA SER A 55 -3.24 0.53 22.70
C SER A 55 -4.15 0.26 21.49
N ASP A 56 -5.02 1.20 21.11
CA ASP A 56 -5.86 1.06 19.91
C ASP A 56 -5.04 1.00 18.61
N LEU A 57 -4.01 1.84 18.51
CA LEU A 57 -3.09 1.86 17.38
C LEU A 57 -2.42 0.49 17.19
N SER A 58 -1.95 -0.10 18.27
CA SER A 58 -1.30 -1.41 18.25
C SER A 58 -2.27 -2.53 17.83
N LYS A 59 -3.53 -2.48 18.29
CA LYS A 59 -4.58 -3.43 17.87
C LYS A 59 -4.87 -3.35 16.38
N ARG A 60 -4.75 -2.17 15.79
CA ARG A 60 -4.94 -1.92 14.36
C ARG A 60 -3.69 -2.18 13.52
N ARG A 61 -2.64 -2.78 14.08
CA ARG A 61 -1.33 -2.98 13.42
C ARG A 61 -0.68 -1.66 12.97
N GLY A 62 -1.00 -0.58 13.66
CA GLY A 62 -0.44 0.73 13.36
C GLY A 62 0.95 0.92 13.95
N SER A 63 1.85 1.55 13.19
CA SER A 63 3.19 1.93 13.64
C SER A 63 3.26 3.43 13.92
N PRO A 64 3.63 3.85 15.15
CA PRO A 64 3.83 5.26 15.45
C PRO A 64 5.09 5.78 14.75
N MET A 65 4.95 6.90 14.05
CA MET A 65 6.06 7.59 13.36
C MET A 65 6.65 8.71 14.21
N GLY A 66 5.82 9.38 15.02
CA GLY A 66 6.26 10.49 15.84
C GLY A 66 5.17 11.03 16.76
N MET A 67 5.58 11.74 17.80
CA MET A 67 4.71 12.43 18.74
C MET A 67 5.19 13.86 18.98
N SER A 68 4.26 14.80 19.04
CA SER A 68 4.54 16.20 19.39
C SER A 68 3.54 16.70 20.43
N SER A 69 3.99 17.55 21.35
CA SER A 69 3.13 18.12 22.39
C SER A 69 2.79 19.57 22.05
N GLU A 70 1.52 19.92 22.17
CA GLU A 70 1.00 21.24 21.83
C GLU A 70 -0.04 21.66 22.89
N GLY A 71 0.37 22.47 23.87
CA GLY A 71 -0.53 23.09 24.85
C GLY A 71 -1.33 22.11 25.74
N GLY A 72 -0.68 21.04 26.23
CA GLY A 72 -1.34 20.00 27.06
C GLY A 72 -2.07 18.91 26.26
N MET A 73 -1.91 18.93 24.93
CA MET A 73 -2.39 17.90 24.02
C MET A 73 -1.19 17.20 23.36
N GLN A 74 -1.27 15.90 23.15
CA GLN A 74 -0.36 15.15 22.27
C GLN A 74 -0.95 15.04 20.88
N ILE A 75 -0.09 15.19 19.89
CA ILE A 75 -0.35 14.88 18.49
C ILE A 75 0.48 13.64 18.17
N VAL A 76 -0.19 12.53 17.89
CA VAL A 76 0.41 11.26 17.49
C VAL A 76 0.25 11.11 15.97
N GLU A 77 1.35 10.86 15.28
CA GLU A 77 1.38 10.49 13.86
C GLU A 77 1.76 9.01 13.74
N ALA A 78 0.98 8.27 12.96
CA ALA A 78 1.16 6.84 12.80
C ALA A 78 0.72 6.35 11.42
N GLU A 79 1.34 5.29 10.93
CA GLU A 79 0.89 4.55 9.75
C GLU A 79 0.00 3.39 10.19
N VAL A 80 -1.19 3.28 9.61
CA VAL A 80 -2.17 2.25 9.97
C VAL A 80 -2.75 1.62 8.71
N PRO A 81 -2.83 0.28 8.60
CA PRO A 81 -3.59 -0.38 7.55
C PRO A 81 -5.05 0.09 7.52
N MET A 82 -5.58 0.37 6.33
CA MET A 82 -6.96 0.89 6.16
C MET A 82 -8.04 -0.21 6.14
N ALA A 83 -7.64 -1.48 6.24
CA ALA A 83 -8.52 -2.65 6.19
C ALA A 83 -9.10 -3.02 7.56
#